data_AF-A0A920MWK6-F1
#
_entry.id   AF-A0A920MWK6-F1
#
_cell.length_a   1.000
_cell.length_b   1.000
_cell.length_c   1.000
_cell.angle_alpha   90.00
_cell.angle_beta   90.00
_cell.angle_gamma   90.00
#
_symmetry.space_group_name_H-M   'P 1'
#
loop_
_entity.id
_entity.type
_entity.pdbx_description
1 polymer ?
#
loop_
_entity_poly.entity_id
_entity_poly.type
_entity_poly.pdbx_seq_one_letter_code
_entity_poly.pdbx_strand_id
1 'polypeptide(L)'
;MYKIKEIFLTKQGEGYHTGRKSVFIRFSGCNLWSGMEKDRDKAICNWCDTDFVGTDGLNGGKYSIDQIAQLVWDLWPSNILETPYIVCTGGKPLLQLDQFFVDEMHRNGFEIAIETNGTCIPPNKIDWICVSPKNNTDLVLKTGDELKFVYPKFKF
;
A
#
# COMPACT_ATOMS: atom_id res chain seq x y z
N MET A 1 13.02 -9.14 5.25
CA MET A 1 12.73 -7.93 6.05
C MET A 1 12.12 -6.90 5.13
N TYR A 2 10.94 -6.39 5.48
CA TYR A 2 10.21 -5.36 4.74
C TYR A 2 10.58 -3.98 5.27
N LYS A 3 10.79 -3.00 4.37
CA LYS A 3 11.07 -1.60 4.70
C LYS A 3 9.76 -0.83 4.68
N ILE A 4 9.36 -0.36 5.85
CA ILE A 4 8.07 0.29 6.07
C ILE A 4 8.32 1.74 6.48
N LYS A 5 7.71 2.68 5.76
CA LYS A 5 7.73 4.11 6.08
C LYS A 5 6.96 4.36 7.37
N GLU A 6 5.75 3.83 7.46
CA GLU A 6 4.86 4.00 8.61
C GLU A 6 3.76 2.92 8.66
N ILE A 7 3.27 2.64 9.87
CA ILE A 7 2.13 1.76 10.14
C ILE A 7 1.22 2.44 11.16
N PHE A 8 -0.07 2.60 10.83
CA PHE A 8 -1.01 3.32 11.69
C PHE A 8 -2.47 2.88 11.49
N LEU A 9 -3.25 2.93 12.57
CA LEU A 9 -4.69 2.69 12.54
C LEU A 9 -5.42 3.98 12.11
N THR A 10 -6.32 3.87 11.13
CA THR A 10 -7.22 4.95 10.73
C THR A 10 -8.50 4.39 10.08
N LYS A 11 -9.23 5.22 9.33
CA LYS A 11 -10.25 4.79 8.37
C LYS A 11 -9.72 5.01 6.96
N GLN A 12 -9.99 4.08 6.04
CA GLN A 12 -9.72 4.26 4.62
C GLN A 12 -10.43 5.54 4.13
N GLY A 13 -9.68 6.44 3.50
CA GLY A 13 -10.20 7.72 3.03
C GLY A 13 -10.79 7.66 1.62
N GLU A 14 -10.42 6.63 0.84
CA GLU A 14 -10.65 6.61 -0.59
C GLU A 14 -11.33 5.33 -1.09
N GLY A 15 -11.96 5.44 -2.26
CA GLY A 15 -12.49 4.31 -3.01
C GLY A 15 -13.71 3.64 -2.38
N TYR A 16 -13.96 2.40 -2.77
CA TYR A 16 -15.14 1.64 -2.33
C TYR A 16 -15.20 1.45 -0.81
N HIS A 17 -14.04 1.32 -0.17
CA HIS A 17 -13.92 1.09 1.27
C HIS A 17 -13.77 2.37 2.11
N THR A 18 -14.08 3.55 1.57
CA THR A 18 -14.07 4.80 2.35
C THR A 18 -14.87 4.65 3.65
N GLY A 19 -14.27 5.07 4.76
CA GLY A 19 -14.84 4.98 6.11
C GLY A 19 -14.55 3.67 6.84
N ARG A 20 -14.10 2.61 6.15
CA ARG A 20 -13.76 1.32 6.75
C ARG A 20 -12.53 1.45 7.64
N LYS A 21 -12.61 0.98 8.88
CA LYS A 21 -11.47 0.96 9.80
C LYS A 21 -10.37 0.06 9.24
N SER A 22 -9.15 0.57 9.23
CA SER A 22 -8.03 -0.08 8.54
C SER A 22 -6.72 0.23 9.24
N VAL A 23 -5.80 -0.73 9.28
CA VAL A 23 -4.38 -0.45 9.55
C VAL A 23 -3.68 -0.24 8.22
N PHE A 24 -3.12 0.95 8.03
CA PHE A 24 -2.31 1.25 6.85
C PHE A 24 -0.89 0.76 7.08
N ILE A 25 -0.35 0.02 6.10
CA ILE A 25 1.05 -0.39 6.05
C ILE A 25 1.66 0.28 4.83
N ARG A 26 2.36 1.40 5.05
CA ARG A 26 3.00 2.17 3.98
C ARG A 26 4.43 1.70 3.76
N PHE A 27 4.66 0.92 2.71
CA PHE A 27 6.00 0.47 2.33
C PHE A 27 6.87 1.65 1.86
N SER A 28 8.19 1.49 1.95
CA SER A 28 9.13 2.51 1.47
C SER A 28 9.45 2.31 -0.01
N GLY A 29 9.55 3.42 -0.75
CA GLY A 29 10.01 3.46 -2.14
C GLY A 29 8.93 3.24 -3.21
N CYS A 30 9.20 3.70 -4.43
CA CYS A 30 8.31 3.60 -5.59
C CYS A 30 9.14 3.39 -6.86
N ASN A 31 8.57 2.74 -7.87
CA ASN A 31 9.21 2.54 -9.17
C ASN A 31 8.95 3.68 -10.17
N LEU A 32 8.08 4.64 -9.84
CA LEU A 32 7.67 5.73 -10.75
C LEU A 32 8.18 7.12 -10.33
N TRP A 33 8.72 7.23 -9.13
CA TRP A 33 9.37 8.43 -8.59
C TRP A 33 10.31 8.03 -7.45
N SER A 34 11.47 8.68 -7.34
CA SER A 34 12.42 8.42 -6.25
C SER A 34 11.90 8.85 -4.87
N GLY A 35 10.89 9.74 -4.83
CA GLY A 35 10.43 10.39 -3.62
C GLY A 35 11.26 11.62 -3.24
N MET A 36 12.31 11.95 -4.00
CA MET A 36 13.09 13.16 -3.80
C MET A 36 12.55 14.28 -4.69
N GLU A 37 12.31 15.46 -4.10
CA GLU A 37 11.78 16.64 -4.81
C GLU A 37 12.64 17.04 -6.02
N LYS A 38 13.96 16.94 -5.91
CA LYS A 38 14.90 17.23 -7.01
C LYS A 38 14.67 16.38 -8.28
N ASP A 39 14.01 15.23 -8.15
CA ASP A 39 13.75 14.31 -9.25
C ASP A 39 12.29 14.40 -9.74
N ARG A 40 11.42 15.15 -9.05
CA ARG A 40 9.97 15.18 -9.29
C ARG A 40 9.63 15.57 -10.73
N ASP A 41 10.28 16.60 -11.28
CA ASP A 41 9.99 17.09 -12.63
C ASP A 41 10.27 16.07 -13.74
N LYS A 42 11.17 15.11 -13.48
CA LYS A 42 11.56 14.05 -14.42
C LYS A 42 10.89 12.71 -14.11
N ALA A 43 10.14 12.64 -13.02
CA ALA A 43 9.47 11.41 -12.59
C ALA A 43 8.29 11.08 -13.49
N ILE A 44 7.99 9.78 -13.64
CA ILE A 44 6.79 9.33 -14.35
C ILE A 44 5.53 9.74 -13.56
N CYS A 45 5.61 9.67 -12.22
CA CYS A 45 4.58 10.19 -11.31
C CYS A 45 5.12 11.44 -10.61
N ASN A 46 4.84 12.63 -11.15
CA ASN A 46 5.36 13.90 -10.64
C ASN A 46 4.39 14.66 -9.70
N TRP A 47 3.18 14.14 -9.48
CA TRP A 47 2.14 14.78 -8.66
C TRP A 47 1.83 14.01 -7.37
N CYS A 48 2.71 13.08 -6.96
CA CYS A 48 2.52 12.31 -5.73
C CYS A 48 2.49 13.24 -4.51
N ASP A 49 1.53 12.99 -3.62
CA ASP A 49 1.21 13.70 -2.39
C ASP A 49 1.77 13.02 -1.12
N THR A 50 2.47 11.90 -1.29
CA THR A 50 2.84 10.98 -0.22
C THR A 50 4.35 11.00 0.01
N ASP A 51 4.78 11.15 1.27
CA ASP A 51 6.14 10.82 1.67
C ASP A 51 6.27 9.29 1.87
N PHE A 52 7.14 8.66 1.07
CA PHE A 52 7.45 7.24 1.14
C PHE A 52 8.96 6.97 1.22
N VAL A 53 9.78 8.01 1.48
CA VAL A 53 11.24 7.86 1.56
C VAL A 53 11.63 7.53 3.00
N GLY A 54 12.54 6.56 3.15
CA GLY A 54 13.03 6.16 4.47
C GLY A 54 12.06 5.24 5.22
N THR A 55 12.35 5.03 6.50
CA THR A 55 11.63 4.14 7.42
C THR A 55 11.48 4.80 8.78
N ASP A 56 11.17 6.09 8.78
CA ASP A 56 11.27 7.03 9.90
C ASP A 56 9.93 7.67 10.27
N GLY A 57 8.84 7.24 9.65
CA GLY A 57 7.49 7.63 10.03
C GLY A 57 6.99 6.91 11.29
N LEU A 58 5.70 7.08 11.59
CA LEU A 58 5.07 6.45 12.75
C LEU A 58 5.15 4.93 12.64
N ASN A 59 5.79 4.27 13.61
CA ASN A 59 6.10 2.83 13.55
C ASN A 59 6.86 2.43 12.26
N GLY A 60 7.68 3.34 11.74
CA GLY A 60 8.57 3.08 10.62
C GLY A 60 9.75 2.20 11.02
N GLY A 61 10.19 1.34 10.11
CA GLY A 61 11.32 0.46 10.40
C GLY A 61 11.57 -0.61 9.35
N LYS A 62 12.40 -1.58 9.73
CA LYS A 62 12.63 -2.81 8.97
C LYS A 62 12.13 -3.96 9.80
N TYR A 63 11.16 -4.71 9.28
CA TYR A 63 10.44 -5.72 10.04
C TYR A 63 10.49 -7.10 9.36
N SER A 64 10.48 -8.16 10.16
CA SER A 64 10.03 -9.48 9.70
C SER A 64 8.51 -9.48 9.54
N ILE A 65 7.95 -10.52 8.93
CA ILE A 65 6.50 -10.63 8.78
C ILE A 65 5.79 -10.75 10.14
N ASP A 66 6.37 -11.52 11.06
CA ASP A 66 5.82 -11.72 12.41
C ASP A 66 5.79 -10.40 13.19
N GLN A 67 6.82 -9.57 13.03
CA GLN A 67 6.87 -8.24 13.66
C GLN A 67 5.80 -7.30 13.09
N ILE A 68 5.51 -7.37 11.79
CA ILE A 68 4.42 -6.60 11.18
C ILE A 68 3.07 -7.10 11.70
N ALA A 69 2.85 -8.41 11.71
CA ALA A 69 1.62 -9.02 12.19
C ALA A 69 1.33 -8.63 13.66
N GLN A 70 2.34 -8.73 14.53
CA GLN A 70 2.20 -8.31 15.93
C GLN A 70 1.85 -6.83 16.05
N LEU A 71 2.55 -5.96 15.33
CA LEU A 71 2.30 -4.52 15.37
C LEU A 71 0.90 -4.16 14.86
N VAL A 72 0.40 -4.85 13.83
CA VAL A 72 -0.98 -4.68 13.34
C VAL A 72 -1.98 -5.08 14.43
N TRP A 73 -1.74 -6.19 15.12
CA TRP A 73 -2.59 -6.61 16.26
C TRP A 73 -2.55 -5.61 17.41
N ASP A 74 -1.37 -5.10 17.77
CA ASP A 74 -1.21 -4.11 18.85
C ASP A 74 -1.95 -2.79 18.55
N LEU A 75 -2.06 -2.43 17.27
CA LEU A 75 -2.82 -1.27 16.81
C LEU A 75 -4.32 -1.55 16.70
N TRP A 76 -4.75 -2.80 16.52
CA TRP A 76 -6.17 -3.11 16.34
C TRP A 76 -6.90 -3.10 17.70
N PRO A 77 -8.00 -2.35 17.85
CA PRO A 77 -8.70 -2.28 19.14
C PRO A 77 -9.29 -3.63 19.55
N SER A 78 -8.92 -4.10 20.74
CA SER A 78 -9.32 -5.42 21.27
C SER A 78 -10.83 -5.58 21.51
N ASN A 79 -11.58 -4.47 21.56
CA ASN A 79 -13.03 -4.46 21.70
C ASN A 79 -13.79 -4.62 20.36
N ILE A 80 -13.08 -4.81 19.25
CA ILE A 80 -13.65 -4.99 17.92
C ILE A 80 -13.53 -6.46 17.53
N LEU A 81 -14.68 -7.06 17.22
CA LEU A 81 -14.78 -8.46 16.81
C LEU A 81 -14.63 -8.64 15.28
N GLU A 82 -14.63 -7.55 14.52
CA GLU A 82 -14.39 -7.59 13.08
C GLU A 82 -12.95 -7.99 12.78
N THR A 83 -12.78 -8.77 11.72
CA THR A 83 -11.47 -9.13 11.15
C THR A 83 -10.66 -7.86 10.87
N PRO A 84 -9.42 -7.74 11.38
CA PRO A 84 -8.60 -6.57 11.08
C PRO A 84 -8.31 -6.48 9.59
N TYR A 85 -8.59 -5.31 9.04
CA TYR A 85 -8.41 -5.01 7.63
C TYR A 85 -7.14 -4.16 7.46
N ILE A 86 -6.21 -4.63 6.64
CA ILE A 86 -4.96 -3.93 6.36
C ILE A 86 -4.97 -3.35 4.95
N VAL A 87 -4.47 -2.12 4.82
CA VAL A 87 -4.28 -1.46 3.52
C VAL A 87 -2.78 -1.34 3.28
N CYS A 88 -2.25 -2.22 2.43
CA CYS A 88 -0.86 -2.18 1.98
C CYS A 88 -0.70 -1.15 0.85
N THR A 89 0.12 -0.13 1.10
CA THR A 89 0.34 1.02 0.21
C THR A 89 1.81 1.45 0.23
N GLY A 90 2.16 2.60 -0.35
CA GLY A 90 3.42 3.30 -0.10
C GLY A 90 4.68 2.73 -0.77
N GLY A 91 5.54 3.58 -1.32
CA GLY A 91 5.10 4.17 -2.57
C GLY A 91 4.45 3.05 -3.43
N LYS A 92 5.24 2.10 -3.94
CA LYS A 92 4.70 0.91 -4.62
C LYS A 92 4.81 -0.34 -3.73
N PRO A 93 3.71 -0.85 -3.14
CA PRO A 93 3.76 -1.98 -2.19
C PRO A 93 4.31 -3.26 -2.82
N LEU A 94 3.96 -3.54 -4.08
CA LEU A 94 4.37 -4.76 -4.80
C LEU A 94 5.88 -4.79 -5.16
N LEU A 95 6.68 -3.81 -4.75
CA LEU A 95 8.14 -3.93 -4.78
C LEU A 95 8.69 -4.77 -3.61
N GLN A 96 7.87 -5.01 -2.58
CA GLN A 96 8.26 -5.71 -1.37
C GLN A 96 7.24 -6.76 -0.93
N LEU A 97 5.94 -6.49 -1.11
CA LEU A 97 4.85 -7.41 -0.77
C LEU A 97 4.89 -8.64 -1.70
N ASP A 98 5.18 -9.80 -1.13
CA ASP A 98 5.34 -11.09 -1.80
C ASP A 98 4.28 -12.12 -1.33
N GLN A 99 4.29 -13.34 -1.90
CA GLN A 99 3.33 -14.38 -1.53
C GLN A 99 3.47 -14.78 -0.05
N PHE A 100 4.69 -14.78 0.48
CA PHE A 100 4.94 -15.08 1.89
C PHE A 100 4.27 -14.05 2.81
N PHE A 101 4.34 -12.75 2.47
CA PHE A 101 3.59 -11.72 3.18
C PHE A 101 2.09 -12.02 3.23
N VAL A 102 1.49 -12.33 2.08
CA VAL A 102 0.04 -12.59 1.98
C VAL A 102 -0.35 -13.81 2.82
N ASP A 103 0.35 -14.91 2.65
CA ASP A 103 0.03 -16.17 3.34
C ASP A 103 0.16 -16.04 4.87
N GLU A 104 1.16 -15.32 5.37
CA GLU A 104 1.36 -15.11 6.80
C GLU A 104 0.36 -14.11 7.39
N MET A 105 0.04 -13.01 6.69
CA MET A 105 -0.96 -12.07 7.19
C MET A 105 -2.35 -12.72 7.24
N HIS A 106 -2.70 -13.53 6.24
CA HIS A 106 -3.91 -14.36 6.27
C HIS A 106 -3.91 -15.36 7.42
N ARG A 107 -2.78 -16.04 7.68
CA ARG A 107 -2.65 -16.97 8.81
C ARG A 107 -2.86 -16.27 10.15
N ASN A 108 -2.46 -15.01 10.24
CA ASN A 108 -2.68 -14.17 11.42
C ASN A 108 -4.09 -13.55 11.49
N GLY A 109 -4.99 -13.89 10.56
CA GLY A 109 -6.39 -13.50 10.61
C GLY A 109 -6.68 -12.11 10.07
N PHE A 110 -5.86 -11.60 9.14
CA PHE A 110 -6.07 -10.30 8.52
C PHE A 110 -6.69 -10.40 7.13
N GLU A 111 -7.53 -9.43 6.78
CA GLU A 111 -7.93 -9.17 5.39
C GLU A 111 -7.00 -8.14 4.75
N ILE A 112 -6.59 -8.37 3.51
CA ILE A 112 -5.53 -7.61 2.83
C ILE A 112 -6.08 -6.87 1.63
N ALA A 113 -5.89 -5.55 1.64
CA ALA A 113 -6.07 -4.70 0.49
C ALA A 113 -4.75 -4.12 0.00
N ILE A 114 -4.64 -3.88 -1.31
CA ILE A 114 -3.53 -3.11 -1.90
C ILE A 114 -4.01 -1.86 -2.63
N GLU A 115 -3.21 -0.80 -2.50
CA GLU A 115 -3.27 0.40 -3.33
C GLU A 115 -2.06 0.38 -4.28
N THR A 116 -2.29 0.14 -5.57
CA THR A 116 -1.21 -0.16 -6.52
C THR A 116 -1.28 0.68 -7.78
N ASN A 117 -0.13 1.12 -8.30
CA ASN A 117 -0.06 1.84 -9.59
C ASN A 117 -0.27 0.95 -10.83
N GLY A 118 -0.47 -0.37 -10.65
CA GLY A 118 -0.76 -1.33 -11.71
C GLY A 118 0.43 -1.84 -12.54
N THR A 119 1.66 -1.37 -12.28
CA THR A 119 2.86 -1.78 -13.05
C THR A 119 3.48 -3.12 -12.60
N CYS A 120 2.86 -3.83 -11.67
CA CYS A 120 3.33 -5.12 -11.16
C CYS A 120 2.13 -6.02 -10.91
N ILE A 121 2.28 -7.33 -11.14
CA ILE A 121 1.27 -8.33 -10.81
C ILE A 121 1.36 -8.64 -9.31
N PRO A 122 0.26 -8.59 -8.57
CA PRO A 122 0.26 -8.93 -7.16
C PRO A 122 0.38 -10.45 -6.93
N PRO A 123 0.83 -10.88 -5.75
CA PRO A 123 0.64 -12.25 -5.30
C PRO A 123 -0.83 -12.69 -5.34
N ASN A 124 -1.06 -14.00 -5.34
CA ASN A 124 -2.41 -14.54 -5.32
C ASN A 124 -3.07 -14.30 -3.97
N LYS A 125 -4.42 -14.31 -3.96
CA LYS A 125 -5.26 -14.21 -2.75
C LYS A 125 -5.18 -12.87 -2.02
N ILE A 126 -4.88 -11.76 -2.71
CA ILE A 126 -5.19 -10.46 -2.12
C ILE A 126 -6.71 -10.28 -2.14
N ASP A 127 -7.29 -9.88 -1.01
CA ASP A 127 -8.75 -9.80 -0.83
C ASP A 127 -9.36 -8.58 -1.54
N TRP A 128 -8.60 -7.49 -1.68
CA TRP A 128 -9.02 -6.30 -2.41
C TRP A 128 -7.88 -5.61 -3.16
N ILE A 129 -8.04 -5.45 -4.46
CA ILE A 129 -7.06 -4.83 -5.36
C ILE A 129 -7.62 -3.52 -5.90
N CYS A 130 -7.13 -2.41 -5.36
CA CYS A 130 -7.36 -1.07 -5.90
C CYS A 130 -6.21 -0.68 -6.83
N VAL A 131 -6.51 -0.54 -8.13
CA VAL A 131 -5.55 -0.13 -9.15
C VAL A 131 -5.74 1.36 -9.45
N SER A 132 -4.67 2.14 -9.32
CA SER A 132 -4.63 3.55 -9.73
C SER A 132 -3.56 3.75 -10.81
N PRO A 133 -3.89 3.55 -12.10
CA PRO A 133 -2.93 3.65 -13.19
C PRO A 133 -2.32 5.04 -13.28
N LYS A 134 -1.04 5.10 -13.65
CA LYS A 134 -0.33 6.36 -13.92
C LYS A 134 -0.15 6.53 -15.44
N ASN A 135 0.02 7.76 -15.91
CA ASN A 135 0.24 7.99 -17.35
C ASN A 135 1.62 7.50 -17.74
N ASN A 136 1.79 7.13 -19.02
CA ASN A 136 3.07 6.72 -19.59
C ASN A 136 3.73 5.56 -18.82
N THR A 137 2.92 4.64 -18.32
CA THR A 137 3.37 3.39 -17.71
C THR A 137 2.70 2.20 -18.36
N ASP A 138 3.43 1.10 -18.50
CA ASP A 138 2.85 -0.17 -18.90
C ASP A 138 1.96 -0.72 -17.78
N LEU A 139 0.65 -0.67 -18.01
CA LEU A 139 -0.34 -1.25 -17.12
C LEU A 139 -0.42 -2.77 -17.35
N VAL A 140 0.39 -3.51 -16.59
CA VAL A 140 0.42 -4.99 -16.67
C VAL A 140 -0.73 -5.62 -15.89
N LEU A 141 -1.19 -4.99 -14.81
CA LEU A 141 -2.33 -5.43 -14.03
C LEU A 141 -3.63 -4.87 -14.61
N LYS A 142 -4.35 -5.70 -15.37
CA LYS A 142 -5.56 -5.31 -16.11
C LYS A 142 -6.87 -5.68 -15.40
N THR A 143 -6.77 -6.32 -14.25
CA THR A 143 -7.90 -6.79 -13.45
C THR A 143 -7.67 -6.45 -11.98
N GLY A 144 -8.75 -6.21 -11.26
CA GLY A 144 -8.80 -5.88 -9.85
C GLY A 144 -10.24 -5.59 -9.46
N ASP A 145 -10.45 -5.23 -8.20
CA ASP A 145 -11.78 -4.97 -7.65
C ASP A 145 -12.22 -3.52 -7.88
N GLU A 146 -11.26 -2.59 -7.86
CA GLU A 146 -11.50 -1.17 -8.11
C GLU A 146 -10.44 -0.57 -9.03
N LEU A 147 -10.90 0.24 -9.99
CA LEU A 147 -10.05 1.07 -10.82
C LEU A 147 -10.24 2.55 -10.43
N LYS A 148 -9.32 3.07 -9.60
CA LYS A 148 -9.39 4.41 -9.02
C LYS A 148 -8.49 5.39 -9.77
N PHE A 149 -9.09 6.19 -10.63
CA PHE A 149 -8.37 7.21 -11.41
C PHE A 149 -8.27 8.55 -10.70
N VAL A 150 -7.05 9.04 -10.54
CA VAL A 150 -6.80 10.46 -10.23
C VAL A 150 -6.93 11.26 -11.52
N TYR A 151 -7.72 12.34 -11.47
CA TYR A 151 -8.04 13.22 -12.59
C TYR A 151 -8.02 14.70 -12.15
N PRO A 152 -7.63 15.65 -13.02
CA PRO A 152 -7.11 15.49 -14.37
C PRO A 152 -5.65 15.04 -14.39
N LYS A 153 -5.25 14.34 -15.45
CA LYS A 153 -3.84 14.03 -15.71
C LYS A 153 -3.34 14.95 -16.81
N PHE A 154 -2.71 16.05 -16.42
CA PHE A 154 -2.17 17.02 -17.38
C PHE A 154 -0.92 16.47 -18.06
N LYS A 155 -1.12 15.76 -19.18
CA LYS A 155 -0.21 15.46 -20.32
C LYS A 155 -0.62 14.09 -20.89
N PHE A 156 -1.22 14.14 -22.08
CA PHE A 156 -1.29 13.03 -23.04
C PHE A 156 -0.03 13.06 -23.91
#